data_AF-A0A7Y2ARL7-F1
#
_entry.id   AF-A0A7Y2ARL7-F1
#
_cell.length_a   1.000
_cell.length_b   1.000
_cell.length_c   1.000
_cell.angle_alpha   90.00
_cell.angle_beta   90.00
_cell.angle_gamma   90.00
#
_symmetry.space_group_name_H-M   'P 1'
#
loop_
_entity.id
_entity.type
_entity.pdbx_description
1 polymer ?
#
loop_
_entity_poly.entity_id
_entity_poly.type
_entity_poly.pdbx_seq_one_letter_code
_entity_poly.pdbx_strand_id
1 'polypeptide(L)' 'RTKFGKVECLKFRPYVQSGRVFKEQESLSLWVSNDLNKIPIRIKADLAVGSLKADLDGFNGLKHQFKIIMD' A
#
# COMPACT_ATOMS: atom_id res chain seq x y z
N ARG A 1 3.23 3.56 9.57
CA ARG A 1 4.04 4.78 9.69
C ARG A 1 4.86 4.93 8.41
N THR A 2 4.71 6.05 7.71
CA THR A 2 5.48 6.42 6.52
C THR A 2 6.53 7.46 6.91
N LYS A 3 7.38 7.88 5.97
CA LYS A 3 8.29 9.02 6.18
C LYS A 3 7.57 10.36 6.37
N PHE A 4 6.27 10.41 6.09
CA PHE A 4 5.40 11.58 6.25
C PHE A 4 4.57 11.55 7.54
N GLY A 5 4.67 10.49 8.35
CA GLY A 5 3.93 10.36 9.61
C GLY A 5 3.01 9.13 9.67
N LYS A 6 1.98 9.19 10.54
CA LYS A 6 0.94 8.16 10.61
C LYS A 6 -0.18 8.54 9.64
N VAL A 7 -0.57 7.60 8.79
CA VAL A 7 -1.61 7.81 7.77
C VAL A 7 -2.68 6.75 8.00
N GLU A 8 -3.93 7.18 8.15
CA GLU A 8 -5.07 6.27 8.20
C GLU A 8 -5.20 5.57 6.84
N CYS A 9 -5.30 4.24 6.83
CA CYS A 9 -5.30 3.47 5.59
C CYS A 9 -6.38 2.39 5.59
N LEU A 10 -6.97 2.20 4.41
CA LEU A 10 -7.73 1.00 4.06
C LEU A 10 -6.75 -0.08 3.60
N LYS A 11 -6.85 -1.28 4.18
CA LYS A 11 -6.02 -2.43 3.81
C LYS A 11 -6.79 -3.35 2.88
N PHE A 12 -6.27 -3.55 1.69
CA PHE A 12 -6.79 -4.47 0.69
C PHE A 12 -5.93 -5.72 0.63
N ARG A 13 -6.60 -6.88 0.63
CA ARG A 13 -6.01 -8.19 0.34
C ARG A 13 -6.74 -8.76 -0.86
N PRO A 14 -6.31 -8.43 -2.09
CA PRO A 14 -6.90 -9.00 -3.28
C PRO A 14 -6.61 -10.50 -3.31
N TYR A 15 -7.58 -11.28 -3.78
CA TYR A 15 -7.34 -12.66 -4.15
C TYR A 15 -6.43 -12.69 -5.37
N VAL A 16 -5.30 -13.37 -5.26
CA VAL A 16 -4.34 -13.52 -6.37
C VAL A 16 -4.32 -14.97 -6.81
N GLN A 17 -4.31 -15.20 -8.13
CA GLN A 17 -4.16 -16.55 -8.66
C GLN A 17 -2.72 -17.01 -8.42
N SER A 18 -2.58 -18.19 -7.81
CA SER A 18 -1.28 -18.85 -7.66
C SER A 18 -0.69 -19.18 -9.02
N GLY A 19 0.60 -18.93 -9.22
CA GLY A 19 1.27 -19.09 -10.52
C GLY A 19 2.73 -18.65 -10.49
N ARG A 20 3.31 -18.27 -11.64
CA ARG A 20 4.75 -17.97 -11.76
C ARG A 20 5.27 -16.84 -10.85
N VAL A 21 4.41 -15.90 -10.47
CA VAL A 21 4.81 -14.67 -9.76
C VAL A 21 4.48 -14.73 -8.25
N PHE A 22 3.33 -15.30 -7.88
CA PHE A 22 2.87 -15.33 -6.48
C PHE A 22 2.94 -16.74 -5.90
N LYS A 23 3.54 -16.83 -4.72
CA LYS A 23 3.79 -18.09 -4.01
C LYS A 23 2.50 -18.71 -3.45
N GLU A 24 1.56 -17.87 -3.04
CA GLU A 24 0.30 -18.25 -2.39
C GLU A 24 -0.85 -17.35 -2.87
N GLN A 25 -2.09 -17.82 -2.71
CA GLN A 25 -3.30 -17.13 -3.20
C GLN A 25 -3.62 -15.80 -2.47
N GLU A 26 -2.91 -15.49 -1.38
CA GLU A 26 -3.17 -14.32 -0.53
C GLU A 26 -1.90 -13.50 -0.20
N SER A 27 -0.88 -13.55 -1.06
CA SER A 27 0.42 -12.97 -0.70
C SER A 27 0.53 -11.46 -0.87
N LEU A 28 -0.48 -10.77 -1.41
CA LEU A 28 -0.47 -9.33 -1.69
C LEU A 28 -1.29 -8.53 -0.67
N SER A 29 -0.68 -7.50 -0.10
CA SER A 29 -1.35 -6.49 0.71
C SER A 29 -1.08 -5.09 0.16
N LEU A 30 -2.15 -4.34 -0.09
CA LEU A 30 -2.11 -2.95 -0.53
C LEU A 30 -2.75 -2.08 0.55
N TRP A 31 -2.05 -1.04 0.98
CA TRP A 31 -2.59 -0.02 1.87
C TRP A 31 -2.83 1.25 1.07
N VAL A 32 -4.04 1.78 1.14
CA VAL A 32 -4.46 3.02 0.46
C VAL A 32 -4.93 4.01 1.50
N SER A 33 -4.63 5.30 1.35
CA SER A 33 -5.08 6.33 2.30
C SER A 33 -6.59 6.33 2.47
N ASN A 34 -7.05 6.47 3.70
CA ASN A 34 -8.47 6.68 4.01
C ASN A 34 -8.87 8.16 3.87
N ASP A 35 -8.57 8.75 2.72
CA ASP A 35 -8.98 10.11 2.37
C ASP A 35 -9.62 10.13 0.97
N LEU A 36 -9.92 11.32 0.46
CA LEU A 36 -10.52 11.49 -0.88
C LEU A 36 -9.52 11.29 -2.01
N ASN A 37 -8.21 11.35 -1.73
CA ASN A 37 -7.19 11.13 -2.76
C ASN A 37 -6.93 9.65 -3.03
N LYS A 38 -7.21 8.75 -2.08
CA LYS A 38 -7.04 7.28 -2.21
C LYS A 38 -5.65 6.91 -2.73
N ILE A 39 -4.62 7.47 -2.11
CA ILE A 39 -3.21 7.31 -2.50
C ILE A 39 -2.71 5.94 -2.05
N PRO A 40 -2.08 5.13 -2.91
CA PRO A 40 -1.35 3.94 -2.50
C PRO A 40 -0.20 4.30 -1.56
N ILE A 41 -0.29 3.87 -0.31
CA ILE A 41 0.69 4.18 0.75
C ILE A 41 1.78 3.12 0.83
N ARG A 42 1.40 1.84 0.70
CA ARG A 42 2.32 0.71 0.78
C ARG A 42 1.81 -0.46 -0.04
N ILE A 43 2.73 -1.15 -0.70
CA ILE A 43 2.49 -2.45 -1.32
C ILE A 43 3.47 -3.44 -0.69
N LYS A 44 2.95 -4.60 -0.27
CA LYS A 44 3.76 -5.73 0.16
C LYS A 44 3.27 -6.98 -0.53
N ALA A 45 4.17 -7.73 -1.15
CA ALA A 45 3.84 -9.00 -1.78
C ALA A 45 4.91 -10.06 -1.48
N ASP A 46 4.50 -11.28 -1.17
CA ASP A 46 5.42 -12.43 -1.17
C ASP A 46 5.37 -13.10 -2.55
N LEU A 47 6.53 -13.15 -3.20
CA LEU A 47 6.67 -13.63 -4.58
C LEU A 47 7.22 -15.06 -4.59
N ALA A 48 7.13 -15.73 -5.74
CA ALA A 48 7.73 -17.04 -5.95
C ALA A 48 9.21 -17.06 -5.52
N VAL A 49 9.95 -16.00 -5.87
CA VAL A 49 11.33 -15.76 -5.41
C VAL A 49 11.41 -14.36 -4.80
N GLY A 50 11.76 -14.30 -3.51
CA GLY A 50 11.89 -13.05 -2.76
C GLY A 50 10.56 -12.44 -2.31
N SER A 51 10.60 -11.13 -2.06
CA SER A 51 9.43 -10.35 -1.64
C SER A 51 9.51 -8.95 -2.23
N LEU A 52 8.35 -8.32 -2.40
CA LEU A 52 8.23 -6.93 -2.80
C LEU A 52 7.75 -6.11 -1.60
N LYS A 53 8.43 -4.99 -1.35
CA LYS A 53 7.95 -3.95 -0.45
C LYS A 53 8.18 -2.61 -1.11
N ALA A 54 7.09 -1.89 -1.39
CA ALA A 54 7.13 -0.53 -1.91
C ALA A 54 6.41 0.40 -0.94
N ASP A 55 7.04 1.53 -0.63
CA ASP A 55 6.54 2.58 0.26
C ASP A 55 6.35 3.88 -0.53
N LEU A 56 5.35 4.68 -0.16
CA LEU A 56 5.16 6.01 -0.73
C LEU A 56 6.41 6.87 -0.50
N ASP A 57 7.08 7.25 -1.59
CA ASP A 57 8.27 8.08 -1.55
C ASP A 57 7.98 9.57 -1.81
N GLY A 58 6.90 9.89 -2.48
CA GLY A 58 6.52 11.27 -2.75
C GLY A 58 5.13 11.37 -3.33
N PHE A 59 4.53 12.54 -3.21
CA PHE A 59 3.26 12.87 -3.84
C PHE A 59 3.27 14.35 -4.23
N ASN A 60 2.62 14.68 -5.34
CA ASN A 60 2.44 16.04 -5.81
C ASN A 60 1.04 16.18 -6.45
N GLY A 61 0.60 17.42 -6.69
CA GLY A 61 -0.61 17.70 -7.46
C GLY A 61 -1.91 17.12 -6.88
N LEU A 62 -1.99 16.93 -5.56
CA LEU A 62 -3.17 16.34 -4.94
C LEU A 62 -4.38 17.28 -5.00
N LYS A 63 -5.55 16.73 -5.33
CA LYS A 63 -6.82 17.46 -5.34
C LYS A 63 -7.30 17.84 -3.94
N HIS A 64 -7.00 17.01 -2.94
CA HIS A 64 -7.37 17.23 -1.55
C HIS A 64 -6.12 17.22 -0.66
N GLN A 65 -6.20 17.85 0.52
CA GLN A 65 -5.11 17.82 1.48
C GLN A 65 -4.81 16.38 1.93
N PHE A 66 -3.52 16.02 1.96
CA PHE A 66 -3.08 14.74 2.48
C PHE A 66 -3.21 14.70 4.01
N LYS A 67 -4.00 13.76 4.53
CA LYS A 67 -4.30 13.68 5.97
C LYS A 67 -3.25 12.83 6.69
N ILE A 68 -2.62 13.42 7.71
CA ILE A 68 -1.68 12.75 8.62
C ILE A 68 -2.26 12.82 10.03
N ILE A 69 -2.29 11.68 10.72
CA ILE A 69 -2.67 11.61 12.14
C ILE A 69 -1.48 12.15 12.95
N MET A 70 -1.72 13.24 13.67
CA MET A 70 -0.78 13.80 14.64
C MET A 70 -1.00 13.08 15.98
N ASP A 71 0.09 12.64 16.60
CA ASP A 71 0.09 12.09 17.98
C ASP A 71 0.14 13.23 19.01
#